data_AF-A0A2N5VVG0-F1
#
_entry.id   AF-A0A2N5VVG0-F1
#
_cell.length_a   1.000
_cell.length_b   1.000
_cell.length_c   1.000
_cell.angle_alpha   90.00
_cell.angle_beta   90.00
_cell.angle_gamma   90.00
#
_symmetry.space_group_name_H-M   'P 1'
#
loop_
_entity.id
_entity.type
_entity.pdbx_description
1 polymer ?
#
loop_
_entity_poly.entity_id
_entity_poly.type
_entity_poly.pdbx_seq_one_letter_code
_entity_poly.pdbx_strand_id
1 'polypeptide(L)'
;MRWATGRHHHLHTLLGTLATFPRNSPEIPDQLEALVGHSFMANLPNQPEQFNPAIVLVHSAFIDIATLQLEWNDRMTKLLDKTPSQQGDEDLLIYWSQQVKQIKRAIDHGFFTEIPGVSIDNLHIILSGGDPPNLPLPLNEGSDDDNDDDEAHLADIENILSETMRADIMICNTGNDNQED
;
A
#
# COMPACT_ATOMS: atom_id res chain seq x y z
N MET A 1 -21.57 9.10 0.35
CA MET A 1 -21.30 7.76 -0.22
C MET A 1 -21.49 7.72 -1.73
N ARG A 2 -22.70 7.89 -2.30
CA ARG A 2 -22.94 7.75 -3.76
C ARG A 2 -21.99 8.56 -4.66
N TRP A 3 -21.76 9.84 -4.33
CA TRP A 3 -20.81 10.67 -5.08
C TRP A 3 -19.38 10.12 -5.01
N ALA A 4 -18.93 9.75 -3.81
CA ALA A 4 -17.57 9.24 -3.60
C ALA A 4 -17.35 7.88 -4.27
N THR A 5 -18.33 6.96 -4.20
CA THR A 5 -18.23 5.65 -4.87
C THR A 5 -18.21 5.81 -6.39
N GLY A 6 -19.04 6.71 -6.93
CA GLY A 6 -19.04 7.02 -8.37
C GLY A 6 -17.75 7.69 -8.83
N ARG A 7 -17.22 8.62 -8.04
CA ARG A 7 -15.95 9.29 -8.35
C ARG A 7 -14.76 8.34 -8.27
N HIS A 8 -14.72 7.48 -7.26
CA HIS A 8 -13.74 6.41 -7.13
C HIS A 8 -13.77 5.50 -8.36
N HIS A 9 -14.94 5.01 -8.74
CA HIS A 9 -15.09 4.12 -9.90
C HIS A 9 -14.61 4.79 -11.19
N HIS A 10 -14.97 6.05 -11.42
CA HIS A 10 -14.52 6.78 -12.60
C HIS A 10 -12.99 6.92 -12.63
N LEU A 11 -12.36 7.30 -11.51
CA LEU A 11 -10.90 7.43 -11.44
C LEU A 11 -10.19 6.08 -11.57
N HIS A 12 -10.72 5.02 -10.97
CA HIS A 12 -10.19 3.66 -11.12
C HIS A 12 -10.27 3.16 -12.56
N THR A 13 -11.37 3.45 -13.27
CA THR A 13 -11.49 3.18 -14.71
C THR A 13 -10.44 3.94 -15.52
N LEU A 14 -10.23 5.24 -15.23
CA LEU A 14 -9.17 6.02 -15.89
C LEU A 14 -7.78 5.46 -15.62
N LEU A 15 -7.49 5.02 -14.38
CA LEU A 15 -6.23 4.34 -14.05
C LEU A 15 -6.06 3.05 -14.87
N GLY A 16 -7.13 2.26 -15.00
CA GLY A 16 -7.12 1.03 -15.80
C GLY A 16 -6.89 1.28 -17.29
N THR A 17 -7.54 2.29 -17.85
CA THR A 17 -7.29 2.71 -19.24
C THR A 17 -5.85 3.21 -19.40
N LEU A 18 -5.34 4.00 -18.46
CA LEU A 18 -3.95 4.51 -18.51
C LEU A 18 -2.91 3.40 -18.37
N ALA A 19 -3.18 2.38 -17.55
CA ALA A 19 -2.36 1.19 -17.34
C ALA A 19 -2.28 0.32 -18.61
N THR A 20 -3.43 0.03 -19.21
CA THR A 20 -3.53 -0.92 -20.34
C THR A 20 -3.28 -0.29 -21.71
N PHE A 21 -3.36 1.04 -21.82
CA PHE A 21 -3.28 1.70 -23.12
C PHE A 21 -1.86 1.64 -23.73
N PRO A 22 -1.71 1.07 -24.94
CA PRO A 22 -0.43 1.03 -25.63
C PRO A 22 0.01 2.43 -26.02
N ARG A 23 1.10 2.93 -25.43
CA ARG A 23 1.65 4.29 -25.62
C ARG A 23 2.02 4.64 -27.07
N ASN A 24 2.13 3.65 -27.94
CA ASN A 24 2.46 3.80 -29.36
C ASN A 24 1.21 3.78 -30.26
N SER A 25 0.01 3.67 -29.69
CA SER A 25 -1.23 3.68 -30.47
C SER A 25 -1.57 5.11 -30.91
N PRO A 26 -1.92 5.31 -32.19
CA PRO A 26 -2.28 6.62 -32.70
C PRO A 26 -3.62 7.14 -32.18
N GLU A 27 -4.51 6.23 -31.75
CA GLU A 27 -5.88 6.55 -31.34
C GLU A 27 -6.00 6.58 -29.81
N ILE A 28 -6.29 7.76 -29.25
CA ILE A 28 -6.49 7.96 -27.82
C ILE A 28 -7.91 7.52 -27.46
N PRO A 29 -8.12 6.74 -26.39
CA PRO A 29 -9.46 6.34 -25.97
C PRO A 29 -10.28 7.57 -25.55
N ASP A 30 -11.57 7.59 -25.89
CA ASP A 30 -12.50 8.68 -25.55
C ASP A 30 -12.45 9.09 -24.06
N GLN A 31 -12.22 8.12 -23.17
CA GLN A 31 -12.13 8.38 -21.73
C GLN A 31 -10.93 9.24 -21.34
N LEU A 32 -9.85 9.21 -22.14
CA LEU A 32 -8.61 9.95 -21.90
C LEU A 32 -8.52 11.22 -22.76
N GLU A 33 -9.36 11.36 -23.78
CA GLU A 33 -9.30 12.48 -24.72
C GLU A 33 -9.37 13.84 -24.02
N ALA A 34 -10.31 14.01 -23.08
CA ALA A 34 -10.45 15.26 -22.33
C ALA A 34 -9.24 15.56 -21.41
N LEU A 35 -8.57 14.52 -20.91
CA LEU A 35 -7.44 14.66 -20.00
C LEU A 35 -6.15 15.00 -20.78
N VAL A 36 -5.88 14.24 -21.85
CA VAL A 36 -4.68 14.38 -22.69
C VAL A 36 -4.79 15.59 -23.62
N GLY A 37 -6.00 15.92 -24.08
CA GLY A 37 -6.30 17.11 -24.86
C GLY A 37 -6.29 18.41 -24.06
N HIS A 38 -6.10 18.35 -22.73
CA HIS A 38 -5.98 19.55 -21.91
C HIS A 38 -4.75 20.37 -22.35
N SER A 39 -4.86 21.70 -22.37
CA SER A 39 -3.82 22.61 -22.89
C SER A 39 -2.44 22.38 -22.29
N PHE A 40 -2.37 21.97 -21.02
CA PHE A 40 -1.13 21.65 -20.33
C PHE A 40 -0.44 20.38 -20.88
N MET A 41 -1.20 19.39 -21.32
CA MET A 41 -0.67 18.14 -21.89
C MET A 41 -0.48 18.25 -23.40
N ALA A 42 -1.40 18.90 -24.11
CA ALA A 42 -1.32 19.09 -25.56
C ALA A 42 -0.06 19.85 -26.03
N ASN A 43 0.54 20.66 -25.15
CA ASN A 43 1.80 21.36 -25.44
C ASN A 43 3.06 20.49 -25.30
N LEU A 44 2.94 19.23 -24.85
CA LEU A 44 4.07 18.31 -24.74
C LEU A 44 4.39 17.69 -26.11
N PRO A 45 5.68 17.60 -26.47
CA PRO A 45 6.11 17.32 -27.85
C PRO A 45 5.84 15.89 -28.31
N ASN A 46 5.70 14.93 -27.39
CA ASN A 46 5.51 13.50 -27.71
C ASN A 46 4.28 12.93 -27.00
N GLN A 47 3.45 12.13 -27.71
CA GLN A 47 2.29 11.43 -27.12
C GLN A 47 2.65 10.62 -25.85
N PRO A 48 3.72 9.81 -25.81
CA PRO A 48 4.15 9.10 -24.60
C PRO A 48 4.42 10.02 -23.40
N GLU A 49 4.93 11.23 -23.65
CA GLU A 49 5.22 12.22 -22.62
C GLU A 49 3.97 12.89 -22.06
N GLN A 50 2.84 12.82 -22.77
CA GLN A 50 1.54 13.33 -22.29
C GLN A 50 0.89 12.38 -21.28
N PHE A 51 1.14 11.08 -21.39
CA PHE A 51 0.52 10.09 -20.52
C PHE A 51 1.14 10.04 -19.12
N ASN A 52 2.43 10.34 -18.95
CA ASN A 52 3.06 10.33 -17.63
C ASN A 52 2.45 11.38 -16.67
N PRO A 53 2.27 12.66 -17.08
CA PRO A 53 1.52 13.63 -16.29
C PRO A 53 0.06 13.22 -16.05
N ALA A 54 -0.59 12.60 -17.04
CA ALA A 54 -1.96 12.09 -16.89
C ALA A 54 -2.07 11.03 -15.79
N ILE A 55 -1.13 10.07 -15.76
CA ILE A 55 -1.02 9.05 -14.71
C ILE A 55 -0.87 9.71 -13.34
N VAL A 56 0.06 10.66 -13.21
CA VAL A 56 0.31 11.35 -11.93
C VAL A 56 -0.93 12.10 -11.46
N LEU A 57 -1.62 12.80 -12.37
CA LEU A 57 -2.80 13.59 -12.03
C LEU A 57 -3.98 12.70 -11.60
N VAL A 58 -4.23 11.61 -12.33
CA VAL A 58 -5.31 10.67 -11.98
C VAL A 58 -4.99 9.94 -10.68
N HIS A 59 -3.74 9.52 -10.47
CA HIS A 59 -3.31 8.88 -9.22
C HIS A 59 -3.44 9.81 -8.01
N SER A 60 -2.96 11.05 -8.12
CA SER A 60 -3.14 12.06 -7.06
C SER A 60 -4.61 12.30 -6.74
N ALA A 61 -5.45 12.50 -7.76
CA ALA A 61 -6.88 12.70 -7.56
C ALA A 61 -7.57 11.46 -6.96
N PHE A 62 -7.07 10.26 -7.27
CA PHE A 62 -7.56 9.02 -6.68
C PHE A 62 -7.21 8.93 -5.19
N ILE A 63 -5.97 9.27 -4.81
CA ILE A 63 -5.55 9.31 -3.40
C ILE A 63 -6.44 10.25 -2.59
N ASP A 64 -6.75 11.43 -3.11
CA ASP A 64 -7.60 12.40 -2.41
C ASP A 64 -8.99 11.81 -2.12
N ILE A 65 -9.59 11.16 -3.12
CA ILE A 65 -10.90 10.52 -2.98
C ILE A 65 -10.82 9.32 -2.03
N ALA A 66 -9.79 8.50 -2.13
CA ALA A 66 -9.61 7.35 -1.27
C ALA A 66 -9.41 7.76 0.20
N THR A 67 -8.60 8.79 0.46
CA THR A 67 -8.39 9.36 1.80
C THR A 67 -9.72 9.84 2.38
N LEU A 68 -10.49 10.60 1.59
CA LEU A 68 -11.80 11.08 2.00
C LEU A 68 -12.77 9.92 2.32
N GLN A 69 -12.73 8.83 1.53
CA GLN A 69 -13.54 7.65 1.79
C GLN A 69 -13.18 6.98 3.12
N LEU A 70 -11.89 6.90 3.48
CA LEU A 70 -11.47 6.35 4.76
C LEU A 70 -11.92 7.23 5.94
N GLU A 71 -11.72 8.55 5.84
CA GLU A 71 -12.16 9.49 6.87
C GLU A 71 -13.67 9.43 7.12
N TRP A 72 -14.43 9.24 6.04
CA TRP A 72 -15.89 9.21 6.10
C TRP A 72 -16.46 7.85 6.47
N ASN A 73 -15.67 6.77 6.38
CA ASN A 73 -16.16 5.40 6.54
C ASN A 73 -16.97 5.21 7.81
N ASP A 74 -16.44 5.63 8.95
CA ASP A 74 -17.07 5.41 10.26
C ASP A 74 -18.28 6.31 10.49
N ARG A 75 -18.27 7.53 9.93
CA ARG A 75 -19.36 8.50 10.10
C ARG A 75 -20.53 8.17 9.18
N MET A 76 -20.26 7.80 7.94
CA MET A 76 -21.28 7.55 6.94
C MET A 76 -22.02 6.24 7.20
N THR A 77 -21.33 5.19 7.65
CA THR A 77 -21.98 3.91 8.04
C THR A 77 -22.96 4.13 9.20
N LYS A 78 -22.53 4.83 10.26
CA LYS A 78 -23.40 5.22 11.39
C LYS A 78 -24.57 6.12 10.99
N LEU A 79 -24.40 6.95 9.97
CA LEU A 79 -25.47 7.81 9.47
C LEU A 79 -26.51 7.00 8.72
N LEU A 80 -26.11 6.05 7.86
CA LEU A 80 -27.05 5.18 7.17
C LEU A 80 -27.91 4.37 8.15
N ASP A 81 -27.31 3.81 9.19
CA ASP A 81 -28.04 3.04 10.22
C ASP A 81 -29.09 3.87 10.97
N LYS A 82 -28.89 5.19 11.05
CA LYS A 82 -29.79 6.13 11.74
C LYS A 82 -30.83 6.77 10.83
N THR A 83 -30.72 6.58 9.53
CA THR A 83 -31.65 7.12 8.54
C THR A 83 -32.62 6.04 8.04
N PRO A 84 -33.86 6.39 7.70
CA PRO A 84 -34.77 5.45 7.04
C PRO A 84 -34.14 4.90 5.75
N SER A 85 -34.20 3.59 5.56
CA SER A 85 -33.62 2.92 4.40
C SER A 85 -34.15 3.50 3.10
N GLN A 86 -33.25 3.83 2.18
CA GLN A 86 -33.56 4.28 0.83
C GLN A 86 -33.30 3.17 -0.17
N GLN A 87 -33.89 3.30 -1.36
CA GLN A 87 -33.69 2.33 -2.43
C GLN A 87 -32.22 2.28 -2.87
N GLY A 88 -31.63 1.08 -2.86
CA GLY A 88 -30.25 0.84 -3.28
C GLY A 88 -29.18 1.16 -2.23
N ASP A 89 -29.56 1.36 -0.96
CA ASP A 89 -28.59 1.57 0.13
C ASP A 89 -27.77 0.31 0.44
N GLU A 90 -28.38 -0.87 0.31
CA GLU A 90 -27.69 -2.16 0.49
C GLU A 90 -26.57 -2.35 -0.54
N ASP A 91 -26.88 -2.17 -1.82
CA ASP A 91 -25.89 -2.19 -2.90
C ASP A 91 -24.79 -1.14 -2.65
N LEU A 92 -25.18 0.07 -2.26
CA LEU A 92 -24.23 1.15 -1.99
C LEU A 92 -23.27 0.81 -0.85
N LEU A 93 -23.76 0.17 0.23
CA LEU A 93 -22.93 -0.28 1.34
C LEU A 93 -21.98 -1.40 0.92
N ILE A 94 -22.44 -2.34 0.09
CA ILE A 94 -21.58 -3.39 -0.47
C ILE A 94 -20.46 -2.76 -1.30
N TYR A 95 -20.78 -1.88 -2.25
CA TYR A 95 -19.78 -1.18 -3.07
C TYR A 95 -18.81 -0.35 -2.23
N TRP A 96 -19.33 0.41 -1.26
CA TRP A 96 -18.53 1.22 -0.35
C TRP A 96 -17.55 0.36 0.45
N SER A 97 -18.02 -0.72 1.06
CA SER A 97 -17.19 -1.62 1.88
C SER A 97 -16.09 -2.30 1.06
N GLN A 98 -16.38 -2.69 -0.19
CA GLN A 98 -15.40 -3.27 -1.11
C GLN A 98 -14.33 -2.24 -1.48
N GLN A 99 -14.72 -1.02 -1.86
CA GLN A 99 -13.77 0.04 -2.18
C GLN A 99 -12.88 0.39 -0.98
N VAL A 100 -13.46 0.53 0.21
CA VAL A 100 -12.68 0.81 1.44
C VAL A 100 -11.70 -0.32 1.74
N LYS A 101 -12.11 -1.58 1.59
CA LYS A 101 -11.22 -2.74 1.78
C LYS A 101 -10.05 -2.70 0.80
N GLN A 102 -10.31 -2.44 -0.48
CA GLN A 102 -9.28 -2.36 -1.52
C GLN A 102 -8.33 -1.17 -1.30
N ILE A 103 -8.86 -0.01 -0.87
CA ILE A 103 -8.05 1.16 -0.52
C ILE A 103 -7.09 0.82 0.63
N LYS A 104 -7.58 0.21 1.72
CA LYS A 104 -6.74 -0.19 2.86
C LYS A 104 -5.63 -1.11 2.41
N ARG A 105 -5.97 -2.14 1.63
CA ARG A 105 -4.99 -3.05 1.04
C ARG A 105 -3.94 -2.30 0.20
N ALA A 106 -4.36 -1.37 -0.66
CA ALA A 106 -3.42 -0.59 -1.47
C ALA A 106 -2.49 0.29 -0.63
N ILE A 107 -2.97 0.83 0.49
CA ILE A 107 -2.14 1.58 1.45
C ILE A 107 -1.16 0.65 2.17
N ASP A 108 -1.65 -0.51 2.63
CA ASP A 108 -0.82 -1.48 3.35
C ASP A 108 0.38 -1.90 2.51
N HIS A 109 0.21 -2.02 1.19
CA HIS A 109 1.31 -2.36 0.27
C HIS A 109 2.04 -1.14 -0.33
N GLY A 110 1.80 0.07 0.18
CA GLY A 110 2.57 1.28 -0.16
C GLY A 110 2.25 1.95 -1.50
N PHE A 111 1.18 1.56 -2.20
CA PHE A 111 0.85 2.11 -3.53
C PHE A 111 0.40 3.57 -3.50
N PHE A 112 0.09 4.11 -2.32
CA PHE A 112 -0.30 5.52 -2.12
C PHE A 112 0.92 6.42 -1.88
N THR A 113 2.06 5.83 -1.50
CA THR A 113 3.33 6.53 -1.28
C THR A 113 4.30 6.39 -2.46
N GLU A 114 3.99 5.50 -3.41
CA GLU A 114 4.83 5.22 -4.56
C GLU A 114 4.68 6.27 -5.68
N ILE A 115 5.75 6.43 -6.47
CA ILE A 115 5.71 7.24 -7.69
C ILE A 115 4.77 6.55 -8.70
N PRO A 116 3.69 7.22 -9.16
CA PRO A 116 2.58 6.59 -9.90
C PRO A 116 3.00 5.81 -11.16
N GLY A 117 4.06 6.25 -11.83
CA GLY A 117 4.50 5.68 -13.10
C GLY A 117 5.12 4.28 -13.03
N VAL A 118 5.49 3.80 -11.83
CA VAL A 118 6.20 2.51 -11.67
C VAL A 118 5.24 1.34 -11.49
N SER A 119 4.04 1.59 -10.97
CA SER A 119 3.19 0.51 -10.43
C SER A 119 1.69 0.71 -10.67
N ILE A 120 1.31 1.56 -11.64
CA ILE A 120 -0.10 1.82 -11.96
C ILE A 120 -0.87 0.53 -12.28
N ASP A 121 -0.23 -0.45 -12.93
CA ASP A 121 -0.82 -1.74 -13.26
C ASP A 121 -1.16 -2.54 -12.00
N ASN A 122 -0.22 -2.60 -11.05
CA ASN A 122 -0.40 -3.31 -9.78
C ASN A 122 -1.47 -2.65 -8.91
N LEU A 123 -1.47 -1.31 -8.85
CA LEU A 123 -2.51 -0.54 -8.17
C LEU A 123 -3.88 -0.84 -8.79
N HIS A 124 -3.99 -0.84 -10.11
CA HIS A 124 -5.25 -1.15 -10.79
C HIS A 124 -5.75 -2.57 -10.48
N ILE A 125 -4.85 -3.56 -10.44
CA ILE A 125 -5.17 -4.95 -10.08
C ILE A 125 -5.72 -5.04 -8.65
N ILE A 126 -5.05 -4.42 -7.68
CA ILE A 126 -5.48 -4.44 -6.26
C ILE A 126 -6.83 -3.77 -6.08
N LEU A 127 -7.04 -2.62 -6.72
CA LEU A 127 -8.31 -1.91 -6.69
C LEU A 127 -9.43 -2.69 -7.39
N SER A 128 -9.10 -3.63 -8.26
CA SER A 128 -10.07 -4.56 -8.85
C SER A 128 -10.34 -5.78 -7.94
N GLY A 129 -9.63 -5.89 -6.81
CA GLY A 129 -9.70 -7.01 -5.88
C GLY A 129 -8.81 -8.20 -6.26
N GLY A 130 -7.93 -8.05 -7.26
CA GLY A 130 -6.98 -9.07 -7.66
C GLY A 130 -5.67 -9.03 -6.87
N ASP A 131 -4.80 -9.99 -7.18
CA ASP A 131 -3.47 -10.11 -6.60
C ASP A 131 -2.41 -9.86 -7.68
N PRO A 132 -1.65 -8.75 -7.61
CA PRO A 132 -0.62 -8.48 -8.61
C PRO A 132 0.57 -9.44 -8.43
N PRO A 133 1.25 -9.81 -9.52
CA PRO A 133 2.34 -10.79 -9.48
C PRO A 133 3.55 -10.36 -8.66
N ASN A 134 3.78 -9.04 -8.52
CA ASN A 134 4.86 -8.45 -7.74
C ASN A 134 4.30 -7.54 -6.64
N LEU A 135 3.44 -8.09 -5.79
CA LEU A 135 2.89 -7.35 -4.65
C LEU A 135 4.01 -7.01 -3.65
N PRO A 136 4.29 -5.73 -3.37
CA PRO A 136 5.24 -5.35 -2.32
C PRO A 136 4.81 -5.95 -0.98
N LEU A 137 5.77 -6.24 -0.10
CA LEU A 137 5.44 -6.63 1.27
C LEU A 137 4.62 -5.53 1.94
N PRO A 138 3.64 -5.87 2.79
CA PRO A 138 2.92 -4.88 3.56
C PRO A 138 3.90 -4.01 4.37
N LEU A 139 3.72 -2.69 4.36
CA LEU A 139 4.49 -1.72 5.12
C LEU A 139 4.36 -1.90 6.64
N ASN A 140 3.38 -2.69 7.10
CA ASN A 140 3.12 -2.95 8.50
C ASN A 140 3.08 -4.46 8.81
N GLU A 141 4.18 -5.17 8.55
CA GLU A 141 4.47 -6.47 9.19
C GLU A 141 4.99 -6.27 10.63
N GLY A 142 4.29 -5.44 11.41
CA GLY A 142 4.58 -5.15 12.80
C GLY A 142 3.32 -5.34 13.63
N SER A 143 2.74 -6.55 13.61
CA SER A 143 2.07 -7.01 14.80
C SER A 143 3.17 -7.33 15.80
N ASP A 144 3.26 -6.54 16.88
CA ASP A 144 3.79 -6.96 18.17
C ASP A 144 3.10 -8.27 18.58
N ASP A 145 3.52 -9.37 17.99
CA ASP A 145 3.52 -10.66 18.65
C ASP A 145 4.96 -10.78 19.16
N ASP A 146 5.23 -10.07 20.26
CA ASP A 146 6.37 -10.32 21.13
C ASP A 146 6.28 -11.80 21.51
N ASN A 147 6.86 -12.64 20.65
CA ASN A 147 7.09 -14.04 20.95
C ASN A 147 7.96 -14.05 22.20
N ASP A 148 7.42 -14.61 23.28
CA ASP A 148 8.10 -14.97 24.54
C ASP A 148 9.39 -15.83 24.35
N ASP A 149 9.90 -15.99 23.13
CA ASP A 149 11.08 -16.75 22.75
C ASP A 149 12.38 -15.93 22.85
N ASP A 150 12.30 -14.60 22.72
CA ASP A 150 13.50 -13.74 22.78
C ASP A 150 14.17 -13.77 24.17
N GLU A 151 13.40 -13.92 25.25
CA GLU A 151 13.94 -14.04 26.60
C GLU A 151 14.67 -15.38 26.83
N ALA A 152 14.21 -16.47 26.19
CA ALA A 152 14.90 -17.75 26.23
C ALA A 152 16.22 -17.72 25.44
N HIS A 153 16.23 -17.08 24.26
CA HIS A 153 17.45 -16.90 23.46
C HIS A 153 18.47 -15.98 24.15
N LEU A 154 18.00 -14.90 24.79
CA LEU A 154 18.88 -14.02 25.57
C LEU A 154 19.46 -14.73 26.80
N ALA A 155 18.68 -15.57 27.48
CA ALA A 155 19.17 -16.38 28.61
C ALA A 155 20.23 -17.40 28.17
N ASP A 156 20.08 -18.02 27.00
CA ASP A 156 21.07 -18.98 26.47
C ASP A 156 22.38 -18.26 26.09
N ILE A 157 22.29 -17.07 25.49
CA ILE A 157 23.46 -16.23 25.20
C ILE A 157 24.17 -15.80 26.49
N GLU A 158 23.44 -15.38 27.52
CA GLU A 158 24.01 -14.99 28.82
C GLU A 158 24.71 -16.17 29.50
N ASN A 159 24.13 -17.37 29.42
CA ASN A 159 24.71 -18.57 30.01
C ASN A 159 26.02 -18.96 29.30
N ILE A 160 26.05 -18.92 27.96
CA ILE A 160 27.27 -19.21 27.17
C ILE A 160 28.40 -18.21 27.49
N LEU A 161 28.08 -16.92 27.58
CA LEU A 161 29.05 -15.88 27.93
C LEU A 161 29.58 -16.07 29.37
N SER A 162 28.70 -16.40 30.31
CA SER A 162 29.05 -16.63 31.70
C SER A 162 29.93 -17.87 31.89
N GLU A 163 29.63 -18.97 31.18
CA GLU A 163 30.45 -20.18 31.19
C GLU A 163 31.83 -19.92 30.58
N THR A 164 31.89 -19.18 29.47
CA THR A 164 33.15 -18.83 28.81
C THR A 164 34.04 -17.98 29.72
N MET A 165 33.48 -16.95 30.36
CA MET A 165 34.24 -16.11 31.31
C MET A 165 34.74 -16.90 32.53
N ARG A 166 33.96 -17.88 33.03
CA ARG A 166 34.40 -18.74 34.14
C ARG A 166 35.51 -19.69 33.71
N ALA A 167 35.45 -20.24 32.50
CA ALA A 167 36.49 -21.09 31.94
C ALA A 167 37.81 -20.32 31.78
N ASP A 168 37.77 -19.10 31.25
CA ASP A 168 38.96 -18.26 31.07
C ASP A 168 39.60 -17.85 32.40
N ILE A 169 38.80 -17.61 33.45
CA ILE A 169 39.32 -17.34 34.81
C ILE A 169 39.96 -18.60 35.42
N MET A 170 39.39 -19.79 35.22
CA MET A 170 40.00 -21.04 35.68
C MET A 170 41.31 -21.37 34.95
N ILE A 171 41.38 -21.09 33.66
CA ILE A 171 42.61 -21.25 32.86
C ILE A 171 43.68 -20.26 33.34
N CYS A 172 43.32 -19.02 33.68
CA CYS A 172 44.25 -18.04 34.24
C CYS A 172 44.75 -18.42 35.66
N ASN A 173 43.89 -19.03 36.49
CA ASN A 173 44.27 -19.44 37.86
C ASN A 173 45.09 -20.74 37.93
N THR A 174 45.06 -21.60 36.90
CA THR A 174 45.84 -22.84 36.87
C THR A 174 47.23 -22.67 36.23
N GLY A 175 47.53 -21.50 35.67
CA GLY A 175 48.84 -21.17 35.09
C GLY A 175 49.88 -20.61 36.08
N ASN A 176 49.54 -20.41 37.36
CA ASN A 176 50.43 -19.71 38.32
C ASN A 176 50.99 -20.59 39.45
N ASP A 177 50.73 -21.90 39.45
CA ASP A 177 51.30 -22.84 40.46
C ASP A 177 52.24 -23.88 39.81
N ASN A 178 53.26 -23.41 39.10
CA ASN A 178 54.50 -24.18 38.93
C ASN A 178 55.70 -23.25 39.21
N GLN A 179 55.97 -23.12 40.51
CA GLN A 179 57.19 -22.65 41.15
C GLN A 179 58.45 -23.26 40.51
N GLU A 180 59.44 -22.41 40.22
CA GLU A 180 60.71 -22.33 40.97
C GLU A 180 61.46 -23.67 41.04
N ASP A 181 62.43 -23.82 40.13
CA ASP A 181 63.82 -24.20 40.44
C ASP A 181 64.76 -23.69 39.32
#